data_AF-A0AAW2LTI9-F1
#
_entry.id   AF-A0AAW2LTI9-F1
#
_cell.length_a   1.000
_cell.length_b   1.000
_cell.length_c   1.000
_cell.angle_alpha   90.00
_cell.angle_beta   90.00
_cell.angle_gamma   90.00
#
_symmetry.space_group_name_H-M   'P 1'
#
loop_
_entity.id
_entity.type
_entity.pdbx_description
1 polymer ?
#
loop_
_entity_poly.entity_id
_entity_poly.type
_entity_poly.pdbx_seq_one_letter_code
_entity_poly.pdbx_strand_id
1 'polypeptide(L)'
;MAAIARFHLLQPCPILRPSALLPKFPHASRLLTVHTSYSTNLRRNGAGAGCRKLSTSPTLCSKSESSSSYTESSQSIVGDLLDYLNESWTQFHATAEAKRQLLAAGFHLLNENEEWELKPGGCYFFTRNMSSLVAFAIGEKYSIGNGFHVIAAHTDSPCLKLKPKSASSKSGYLMVNVQTYGGGLWHTWFDRDLSLAGRVLLELIMVPSLINWSR
;
A
#
# COMPACT_ATOMS: atom_id res chain seq x y z
N MET A 1 19.90 -12.93 14.56
CA MET A 1 20.70 -13.04 13.33
C MET A 1 20.80 -11.64 12.73
N ALA A 2 22.02 -11.14 12.57
CA ALA A 2 22.31 -9.76 12.23
C ALA A 2 22.61 -9.62 10.73
N ALA A 3 21.89 -8.76 10.02
CA ALA A 3 22.37 -8.25 8.74
C ALA A 3 23.36 -7.11 9.04
N ILE A 4 24.62 -7.25 8.61
CA ILE A 4 25.67 -6.25 8.80
C ILE A 4 25.68 -5.37 7.53
N ALA A 5 25.18 -4.14 7.65
CA ALA A 5 25.41 -3.12 6.63
C ALA A 5 26.58 -2.23 7.06
N ARG A 6 27.64 -2.19 6.24
CA ARG A 6 28.81 -1.32 6.41
C ARG A 6 28.39 0.13 6.16
N PHE A 7 28.31 0.94 7.22
CA PHE A 7 28.22 2.39 7.11
C PHE A 7 29.62 2.99 7.35
N HIS A 8 30.20 3.62 6.33
CA HIS A 8 31.33 4.53 6.53
C HIS A 8 30.77 5.89 6.95
N LEU A 9 30.88 6.20 8.24
CA LEU A 9 30.70 7.55 8.75
C LEU A 9 32.06 8.24 8.80
N LEU A 10 32.16 9.34 8.06
CA LEU A 10 33.23 10.32 8.21
C LEU A 10 33.13 10.97 9.61
N GLN A 11 34.28 11.42 10.08
CA GLN A 11 34.69 11.78 11.44
C GLN A 11 33.84 12.81 12.23
N PRO A 12 34.04 12.91 13.57
CA PRO A 12 33.15 13.61 14.50
C PRO A 12 33.51 15.09 14.73
N CYS A 13 32.49 15.94 14.93
CA CYS A 13 32.65 17.29 15.48
C CYS A 13 32.18 17.36 16.95
N PRO A 14 32.74 18.27 17.78
CA PRO A 14 32.78 18.09 19.22
C PRO A 14 31.57 18.62 19.98
N ILE A 15 31.40 17.99 21.13
CA ILE A 15 30.58 18.26 22.30
C ILE A 15 30.47 19.76 22.65
N LEU A 16 29.24 20.27 22.75
CA LEU A 16 28.91 21.43 23.58
C LEU A 16 28.06 20.97 24.78
N ARG A 17 28.51 21.31 25.99
CA ARG A 17 27.83 21.06 27.27
C ARG A 17 26.67 22.06 27.50
N PRO A 18 25.66 21.70 28.30
CA PRO A 18 24.50 22.53 28.56
C PRO A 18 24.78 23.55 29.68
N SER A 19 24.42 24.82 29.44
CA SER A 19 24.33 25.83 30.49
C SER A 19 22.86 26.11 30.78
N ALA A 20 22.52 25.97 32.07
CA ALA A 20 21.26 26.32 32.67
C ALA A 20 20.88 27.78 32.38
N LEU A 21 19.58 28.06 32.29
CA LEU A 21 18.87 29.19 32.93
C LEU A 21 17.41 29.18 32.46
N LEU A 22 16.52 28.74 33.34
CA LEU A 22 15.07 28.98 33.24
C LEU A 22 14.72 30.13 34.19
N PRO A 23 13.88 31.08 33.76
CA PRO A 23 12.90 31.68 34.64
C PRO A 23 11.47 31.33 34.21
N LYS A 24 10.61 31.25 35.23
CA LYS A 24 9.19 30.87 35.20
C LYS A 24 8.28 32.01 34.69
N PHE A 25 7.03 31.60 34.43
CA PHE A 25 5.75 32.33 34.36
C PHE A 25 5.19 32.64 32.95
N PRO A 26 3.86 32.81 32.77
CA PRO A 26 2.74 32.07 33.35
C PRO A 26 1.74 31.57 32.26
N HIS A 27 0.71 30.85 32.72
CA HIS A 27 -0.47 30.42 31.96
C HIS A 27 -1.14 31.58 31.18
N ALA A 28 -1.40 31.38 29.89
CA ALA A 28 -2.43 32.12 29.15
C ALA A 28 -3.04 31.23 28.06
N SER A 29 -4.29 30.82 28.28
CA SER A 29 -5.16 30.21 27.29
C SER A 29 -5.46 31.22 26.20
N ARG A 30 -5.22 30.87 24.92
CA ARG A 30 -5.77 31.62 23.80
C ARG A 30 -6.20 30.67 22.70
N LEU A 31 -7.51 30.54 22.55
CA LEU A 31 -8.19 30.02 21.37
C LEU A 31 -7.73 30.81 20.14
N LEU A 32 -7.24 30.11 19.13
CA LEU A 32 -7.05 30.65 17.79
C LEU A 32 -7.88 29.81 16.82
N THR A 33 -9.04 30.37 16.48
CA THR A 33 -9.78 30.04 15.26
C THR A 33 -8.94 30.51 14.08
N VAL A 34 -8.51 29.58 13.22
CA VAL A 34 -7.92 29.93 11.92
C VAL A 34 -8.90 29.51 10.84
N HIS A 35 -9.55 30.52 10.27
CA HIS A 35 -10.24 30.48 9.00
C HIS A 35 -9.16 30.45 7.89
N THR A 36 -9.25 29.52 6.95
CA THR A 36 -8.55 29.66 5.66
C THR A 36 -9.54 29.46 4.52
N SER A 37 -9.78 30.59 3.85
CA SER A 37 -10.56 30.78 2.65
C SER A 37 -9.89 30.15 1.43
N TYR A 38 -10.71 29.50 0.60
CA TYR A 38 -10.37 29.15 -0.77
C TYR A 38 -10.23 30.42 -1.61
N SER A 39 -9.13 30.54 -2.37
CA SER A 39 -9.19 31.28 -3.63
C SER A 39 -8.12 30.79 -4.61
N THR A 40 -8.61 30.55 -5.81
CA THR A 40 -7.94 30.09 -7.03
C THR A 40 -6.98 31.13 -7.60
N ASN A 41 -5.82 30.69 -8.11
CA ASN A 41 -5.21 31.35 -9.26
C ASN A 41 -4.41 30.35 -10.11
N LEU A 42 -4.86 30.22 -11.37
CA LEU A 42 -4.14 29.57 -12.45
C LEU A 42 -2.83 30.32 -12.74
N ARG A 43 -1.74 29.57 -12.94
CA ARG A 43 -0.75 29.93 -13.96
C ARG A 43 -0.13 28.68 -14.58
N ARG A 44 -0.31 28.63 -15.90
CA ARG A 44 0.21 27.70 -16.91
C ARG A 44 1.74 27.66 -16.87
N ASN A 45 2.33 26.47 -16.93
CA ASN A 45 3.34 26.10 -17.92
C ASN A 45 3.51 24.57 -17.94
N GLY A 46 3.44 24.01 -19.15
CA GLY A 46 3.28 22.58 -19.38
C GLY A 46 4.59 21.80 -19.52
N ALA A 47 4.46 20.49 -19.30
CA ALA A 47 5.30 19.45 -19.87
C ALA A 47 4.52 18.12 -19.87
N GLY A 48 4.30 17.56 -21.07
CA GLY A 48 4.09 16.15 -21.36
C GLY A 48 3.13 15.33 -20.49
N ALA A 49 1.85 15.38 -20.80
CA ALA A 49 0.86 14.42 -20.31
C ALA A 49 1.04 13.06 -21.00
N GLY A 50 1.19 11.99 -20.21
CA GLY A 50 1.12 10.60 -20.64
C GLY A 50 0.21 9.80 -19.72
N CYS A 51 -1.06 10.19 -19.64
CA CYS A 51 -2.09 9.46 -18.90
C CYS A 51 -2.38 8.13 -19.63
N ARG A 52 -1.83 7.01 -19.12
CA ARG A 52 -2.11 5.67 -19.64
C ARG A 52 -3.53 5.29 -19.22
N LYS A 53 -4.45 5.32 -20.18
CA LYS A 53 -5.77 4.69 -20.05
C LYS A 53 -5.57 3.18 -20.11
N LEU A 54 -5.87 2.46 -19.02
CA LEU A 54 -6.07 1.01 -19.10
C LEU A 54 -7.39 0.75 -19.83
N SER A 55 -7.33 -0.05 -20.89
CA SER A 55 -8.46 -0.39 -21.74
C SER A 55 -9.06 -1.74 -21.33
N THR A 56 -10.30 -1.69 -20.84
CA THR A 56 -11.43 -2.63 -21.01
C THR A 56 -11.26 -4.14 -20.74
N SER A 57 -11.94 -4.57 -19.65
CA SER A 57 -13.03 -5.56 -19.55
C SER A 57 -13.12 -6.76 -20.53
N PRO A 58 -13.41 -7.98 -20.04
CA PRO A 58 -14.12 -8.97 -20.85
C PRO A 58 -15.62 -8.62 -20.88
N THR A 59 -16.10 -8.18 -22.03
CA THR A 59 -17.52 -7.92 -22.29
C THR A 59 -18.23 -9.24 -22.60
N LEU A 60 -19.13 -9.67 -21.72
CA LEU A 60 -20.08 -10.75 -22.01
C LEU A 60 -21.41 -10.12 -22.46
N CYS A 61 -21.45 -9.63 -23.71
CA CYS A 61 -22.68 -9.33 -24.48
C CYS A 61 -22.31 -8.86 -25.90
N SER A 62 -22.91 -9.48 -26.92
CA SER A 62 -22.61 -9.30 -28.35
C SER A 62 -23.34 -8.11 -29.01
N LYS A 63 -22.68 -7.42 -29.97
CA LYS A 63 -23.20 -7.12 -31.34
C LYS A 63 -22.18 -6.46 -32.29
N SER A 64 -21.98 -7.13 -33.43
CA SER A 64 -21.64 -6.69 -34.82
C SER A 64 -20.72 -5.49 -35.13
N GLU A 65 -19.55 -5.84 -35.67
CA GLU A 65 -18.70 -5.28 -36.76
C GLU A 65 -18.62 -3.77 -37.06
N SER A 66 -17.38 -3.24 -37.03
CA SER A 66 -16.80 -2.51 -38.16
C SER A 66 -15.26 -2.56 -38.11
N SER A 67 -14.64 -2.75 -39.28
CA SER A 67 -13.20 -2.95 -39.44
C SER A 67 -12.40 -1.69 -39.13
N SER A 68 -11.49 -1.77 -38.17
CA SER A 68 -10.31 -0.90 -38.11
C SER A 68 -9.13 -1.76 -37.67
N SER A 69 -7.99 -1.55 -38.31
CA SER A 69 -6.74 -2.25 -38.05
C SER A 69 -6.23 -1.91 -36.65
N TYR A 70 -6.63 -2.70 -35.66
CA TYR A 70 -6.08 -2.63 -34.31
C TYR A 70 -4.85 -3.53 -34.25
N THR A 71 -3.68 -2.93 -34.10
CA THR A 71 -2.55 -3.62 -33.47
C THR A 71 -2.97 -3.98 -32.05
N GLU A 72 -3.47 -5.21 -31.87
CA GLU A 72 -3.66 -5.81 -30.55
C GLU A 72 -2.29 -5.90 -29.86
N SER A 73 -2.03 -4.96 -28.96
CA SER A 73 -1.05 -5.13 -27.91
C SER A 73 -1.63 -6.16 -26.93
N SER A 74 -1.48 -7.45 -27.22
CA SER A 74 -1.79 -8.50 -26.26
C SER A 74 -0.92 -8.29 -25.02
N GLN A 75 -1.51 -7.75 -23.94
CA GLN A 75 -0.83 -7.68 -22.65
C GLN A 75 -0.46 -9.10 -22.23
N SER A 76 0.81 -9.30 -21.91
CA SER A 76 1.31 -10.61 -21.48
C SER A 76 0.86 -10.85 -20.04
N ILE A 77 0.10 -11.92 -19.80
CA ILE A 77 -0.29 -12.36 -18.44
C ILE A 77 0.93 -12.42 -17.50
N VAL A 78 2.08 -12.82 -18.03
CA VAL A 78 3.34 -12.87 -17.27
C VAL A 78 3.82 -11.46 -16.92
N GLY A 79 3.71 -10.51 -17.85
CA GLY A 79 4.05 -9.10 -17.61
C GLY A 79 3.17 -8.49 -16.51
N ASP A 80 1.86 -8.67 -16.61
CA ASP A 80 0.91 -8.14 -15.62
C ASP A 80 1.13 -8.76 -14.23
N LEU A 81 1.48 -10.05 -14.17
CA LEU A 81 1.85 -10.71 -12.93
C LEU A 81 3.13 -10.13 -12.34
N LEU A 82 4.16 -9.92 -13.15
CA LEU A 82 5.42 -9.32 -12.69
C LEU A 82 5.20 -7.91 -12.16
N ASP A 83 4.39 -7.11 -12.86
CA ASP A 83 4.01 -5.77 -12.40
C ASP A 83 3.25 -5.83 -11.07
N TYR A 84 2.29 -6.73 -10.93
CA TYR A 84 1.58 -6.94 -9.67
C TYR A 84 2.53 -7.31 -8.53
N LEU A 85 3.45 -8.24 -8.75
CA LEU A 85 4.42 -8.68 -7.74
C LEU A 85 5.40 -7.54 -7.36
N ASN A 86 5.83 -6.75 -8.35
CA ASN A 86 6.68 -5.59 -8.15
C ASN A 86 5.99 -4.44 -7.41
N GLU A 87 4.66 -4.42 -7.33
CA GLU A 87 3.92 -3.47 -6.50
C GLU A 87 3.48 -4.08 -5.15
N SER A 88 3.69 -5.39 -4.93
CA SER A 88 3.08 -6.17 -3.83
C SER A 88 4.09 -6.71 -2.81
N TRP A 89 4.95 -5.85 -2.26
CA TRP A 89 6.11 -6.29 -1.44
C TRP A 89 5.73 -6.87 -0.08
N THR A 90 4.56 -6.49 0.42
CA THR A 90 3.98 -7.06 1.65
C THR A 90 2.51 -7.33 1.43
N GLN A 91 1.88 -8.08 2.33
CA GLN A 91 0.44 -8.36 2.29
C GLN A 91 -0.42 -7.09 2.26
N PHE A 92 0.11 -5.98 2.80
CA PHE A 92 -0.57 -4.69 2.76
C PHE A 92 -0.50 -4.03 1.37
N HIS A 93 0.65 -4.14 0.70
CA HIS A 93 0.84 -3.64 -0.65
C HIS A 93 0.06 -4.49 -1.65
N ALA A 94 0.08 -5.82 -1.51
CA ALA A 94 -0.74 -6.73 -2.30
C ALA A 94 -2.24 -6.39 -2.23
N THR A 95 -2.73 -6.13 -1.01
CA THR A 95 -4.12 -5.71 -0.81
C THR A 95 -4.41 -4.34 -1.43
N ALA A 96 -3.47 -3.40 -1.34
CA ALA A 96 -3.62 -2.07 -1.92
C ALA A 96 -3.61 -2.11 -3.46
N GLU A 97 -2.75 -2.93 -4.05
CA GLU A 97 -2.67 -3.11 -5.50
C GLU A 97 -3.91 -3.83 -6.04
N ALA A 98 -4.37 -4.91 -5.38
CA ALA A 98 -5.64 -5.55 -5.72
C ALA A 98 -6.83 -4.58 -5.62
N LYS A 99 -6.87 -3.75 -4.57
CA LYS A 99 -7.85 -2.66 -4.43
C LYS A 99 -7.78 -1.68 -5.60
N ARG A 100 -6.57 -1.26 -6.00
CA ARG A 100 -6.37 -0.33 -7.13
C ARG A 100 -6.90 -0.93 -8.44
N GLN A 101 -6.62 -2.20 -8.70
CA GLN A 101 -7.10 -2.90 -9.90
C GLN A 101 -8.61 -3.09 -9.90
N LEU A 102 -9.22 -3.44 -8.75
CA LEU A 102 -10.67 -3.56 -8.62
C LEU A 102 -11.40 -2.23 -8.85
N LEU A 103 -10.87 -1.14 -8.30
CA LEU A 103 -11.40 0.20 -8.56
C LEU A 103 -11.31 0.56 -10.04
N ALA A 104 -10.18 0.26 -10.69
CA ALA A 104 -10.01 0.48 -12.13
C ALA A 104 -10.97 -0.38 -12.98
N ALA A 105 -11.33 -1.57 -12.49
CA ALA A 105 -12.33 -2.46 -13.10
C ALA A 105 -13.79 -2.06 -12.81
N GLY A 106 -14.01 -0.97 -12.05
CA GLY A 106 -15.35 -0.46 -11.74
C GLY A 106 -16.04 -1.10 -10.55
N PHE A 107 -15.32 -1.82 -9.69
CA PHE A 107 -15.89 -2.34 -8.44
C PHE A 107 -16.09 -1.21 -7.42
N HIS A 108 -17.18 -1.32 -6.66
CA HIS A 108 -17.51 -0.37 -5.59
C HIS A 108 -16.88 -0.80 -4.26
N LEU A 109 -16.11 0.10 -3.65
CA LEU A 109 -15.54 -0.11 -2.31
C LEU A 109 -16.64 0.05 -1.26
N LEU A 110 -16.82 -0.97 -0.44
CA LEU A 110 -17.73 -0.97 0.72
C LEU A 110 -16.95 -0.71 2.02
N ASN A 111 -17.61 -0.03 2.96
CA ASN A 111 -17.16 0.07 4.33
C ASN A 111 -17.76 -1.06 5.16
N GLU A 112 -16.92 -1.86 5.81
CA GLU A 112 -17.35 -3.00 6.63
C GLU A 112 -18.19 -2.58 7.85
N ASN A 113 -18.12 -1.32 8.26
CA ASN A 113 -18.88 -0.79 9.40
C ASN A 113 -20.23 -0.15 9.02
N GLU A 114 -20.58 -0.12 7.74
CA GLU A 114 -21.82 0.45 7.23
C GLU A 114 -22.78 -0.64 6.77
N GLU A 115 -24.07 -0.34 6.72
CA GLU A 115 -25.05 -1.23 6.10
C GLU A 115 -24.91 -1.20 4.58
N TRP A 116 -25.01 -2.37 3.93
CA TRP A 116 -24.73 -2.51 2.51
C TRP A 116 -25.99 -2.56 1.68
N GLU A 117 -26.14 -1.60 0.77
CA GLU A 117 -27.17 -1.63 -0.26
C GLU A 117 -26.65 -2.34 -1.51
N LEU A 118 -26.86 -3.65 -1.57
CA LEU A 118 -26.39 -4.50 -2.67
C LEU A 118 -27.47 -4.67 -3.75
N LYS A 119 -27.06 -4.54 -5.02
CA LYS A 119 -27.94 -4.70 -6.19
C LYS A 119 -27.48 -5.84 -7.10
N PRO A 120 -28.42 -6.63 -7.67
CA PRO A 120 -28.12 -7.56 -8.76
C PRO A 120 -27.40 -6.86 -9.92
N GLY A 121 -26.42 -7.53 -10.52
CA GLY A 121 -25.53 -6.94 -11.53
C GLY A 121 -24.39 -6.07 -10.97
N GLY A 122 -24.37 -5.82 -9.66
CA GLY A 122 -23.34 -4.98 -9.03
C GLY A 122 -22.05 -5.72 -8.68
N CYS A 123 -20.93 -4.99 -8.70
CA CYS A 123 -19.60 -5.46 -8.33
C CYS A 123 -19.08 -4.69 -7.13
N TYR A 124 -18.70 -5.40 -6.07
CA TYR A 124 -18.36 -4.79 -4.78
C TYR A 124 -17.12 -5.46 -4.17
N PHE A 125 -16.42 -4.72 -3.31
CA PHE A 125 -15.35 -5.29 -2.51
C PHE A 125 -15.16 -4.51 -1.22
N PHE A 126 -14.57 -5.16 -0.22
CA PHE A 126 -14.12 -4.50 1.01
C PHE A 126 -12.75 -5.04 1.42
N THR A 127 -12.08 -4.32 2.31
CA THR A 127 -10.79 -4.71 2.87
C THR A 127 -10.85 -4.75 4.38
N ARG A 128 -10.21 -5.74 4.99
CA ARG A 128 -10.07 -5.83 6.46
C ARG A 128 -8.60 -5.71 6.86
N ASN A 129 -8.32 -4.87 7.85
CA ASN A 129 -6.97 -4.60 8.37
C ASN A 129 -5.95 -4.16 7.29
N MET A 130 -6.42 -3.75 6.10
CA MET A 130 -5.59 -3.48 4.90
C MET A 130 -4.72 -4.67 4.45
N SER A 131 -4.93 -5.88 4.98
CA SER A 131 -4.14 -7.07 4.64
C SER A 131 -4.96 -8.17 3.98
N SER A 132 -6.27 -8.03 3.98
CA SER A 132 -7.21 -8.98 3.40
C SER A 132 -8.23 -8.21 2.58
N LEU A 133 -8.65 -8.81 1.47
CA LEU A 133 -9.60 -8.24 0.53
C LEU A 133 -10.61 -9.32 0.15
N VAL A 134 -11.88 -8.94 0.11
CA VAL A 134 -12.95 -9.77 -0.44
C VAL A 134 -13.63 -8.98 -1.52
N ALA A 135 -13.65 -9.52 -2.74
CA ALA A 135 -14.36 -8.97 -3.88
C ALA A 135 -15.43 -9.96 -4.35
N PHE A 136 -16.58 -9.45 -4.74
CA PHE A 136 -17.69 -10.27 -5.24
C PHE A 136 -18.50 -9.50 -6.29
N ALA A 137 -19.04 -10.24 -7.26
CA ALA A 137 -19.95 -9.74 -8.26
C ALA A 137 -21.28 -10.48 -8.12
N ILE A 138 -22.38 -9.73 -8.10
CA ILE A 138 -23.73 -10.28 -7.96
C ILE A 138 -24.31 -10.46 -9.36
N GLY A 139 -24.66 -11.69 -9.73
CA GLY A 139 -25.27 -11.97 -11.02
C GLY A 139 -26.63 -11.25 -11.18
N GLU A 140 -26.97 -10.83 -12.39
CA GLU A 140 -28.24 -10.13 -12.68
C GLU A 140 -29.48 -10.95 -12.31
N LYS A 141 -29.39 -12.28 -12.39
CA LYS A 141 -30.46 -13.24 -12.05
C LYS A 141 -30.33 -13.81 -10.65
N TYR A 142 -29.48 -13.22 -9.80
CA TYR A 142 -29.30 -13.70 -8.44
C TYR A 142 -30.58 -13.46 -7.63
N SER A 143 -31.01 -14.51 -6.92
CA SER A 143 -32.10 -14.49 -5.95
C SER A 143 -31.61 -15.02 -4.61
N ILE A 144 -32.24 -14.59 -3.52
CA ILE A 144 -31.94 -15.08 -2.18
C ILE A 144 -32.11 -16.60 -2.15
N GLY A 145 -31.10 -17.30 -1.66
CA GLY A 145 -31.05 -18.77 -1.65
C GLY A 145 -30.20 -19.39 -2.77
N ASN A 146 -29.78 -18.61 -3.77
CA ASN A 146 -28.82 -19.09 -4.77
C ASN A 146 -27.42 -19.26 -4.16
N GLY A 147 -26.62 -20.15 -4.74
CA GLY A 147 -25.26 -20.46 -4.29
C GLY A 147 -24.20 -19.43 -4.68
N PHE A 148 -22.95 -19.71 -4.29
CA PHE A 148 -21.78 -18.88 -4.55
C PHE A 148 -20.69 -19.67 -5.27
N HIS A 149 -19.98 -19.01 -6.19
CA HIS A 149 -18.71 -19.50 -6.73
C HIS A 149 -17.58 -18.74 -6.05
N VAL A 150 -16.72 -19.45 -5.32
CA VAL A 150 -15.70 -18.85 -4.47
C VAL A 150 -14.32 -19.33 -4.89
N ILE A 151 -13.42 -18.37 -5.13
CA ILE A 151 -11.99 -18.60 -5.30
C ILE A 151 -11.30 -17.91 -4.14
N ALA A 152 -10.36 -18.62 -3.50
CA ALA A 152 -9.62 -18.11 -2.36
C ALA A 152 -8.12 -18.28 -2.57
N ALA A 153 -7.37 -17.26 -2.13
CA ALA A 153 -5.91 -17.24 -2.05
C ALA A 153 -5.51 -16.45 -0.80
N HIS A 154 -4.21 -16.41 -0.50
CA HIS A 154 -3.67 -15.61 0.61
C HIS A 154 -2.71 -14.54 0.08
N THR A 155 -2.63 -13.42 0.79
CA THR A 155 -1.86 -12.22 0.38
C THR A 155 -0.47 -12.16 0.99
N ASP A 156 -0.17 -13.01 1.96
CA ASP A 156 1.09 -13.05 2.67
C ASP A 156 2.03 -14.13 2.13
N SER A 157 3.30 -14.01 2.49
CA SER A 157 4.35 -14.97 2.15
C SER A 157 5.37 -15.04 3.30
N PRO A 158 6.13 -16.13 3.44
CA PRO A 158 7.17 -16.20 4.46
C PRO A 158 8.17 -15.06 4.34
N CYS A 159 8.46 -14.36 5.45
CA CYS A 159 9.31 -13.17 5.43
C CYS A 159 9.98 -12.89 6.78
N LEU A 160 10.96 -11.98 6.77
CA LEU A 160 11.53 -11.39 7.98
C LEU A 160 10.75 -10.12 8.35
N LYS A 161 10.11 -10.12 9.53
CA LYS A 161 9.39 -8.97 10.07
C LYS A 161 10.22 -8.26 11.12
N LEU A 162 10.09 -6.94 11.24
CA LEU A 162 10.70 -6.20 12.34
C LEU A 162 10.09 -6.63 13.68
N LYS A 163 10.92 -6.83 14.69
CA LYS A 163 10.43 -6.95 16.07
C LYS A 163 9.94 -5.58 16.56
N PRO A 164 8.94 -5.50 17.46
CA PRO A 164 8.51 -4.23 18.03
C PRO A 164 9.66 -3.43 18.69
N LYS A 165 10.60 -4.13 19.33
CA LYS A 165 11.89 -3.59 19.77
C LYS A 165 12.98 -4.07 18.82
N SER A 166 13.18 -3.34 17.72
CA SER A 166 14.06 -3.74 16.63
C SER A 166 15.49 -3.18 16.75
N ALA A 167 15.68 -1.98 17.30
CA ALA A 167 17.00 -1.36 17.37
C ALA A 167 17.97 -2.18 18.24
N SER A 168 19.17 -2.43 17.72
CA SER A 168 20.25 -3.14 18.41
C SER A 168 21.62 -2.63 17.96
N SER A 169 22.65 -2.88 18.76
CA SER A 169 24.03 -2.58 18.42
C SER A 169 24.93 -3.73 18.84
N LYS A 170 25.81 -4.18 17.94
CA LYS A 170 26.79 -5.24 18.22
C LYS A 170 28.03 -5.06 17.36
N SER A 171 29.21 -5.26 17.95
CA SER A 171 30.51 -5.19 17.25
C SER A 171 30.72 -3.90 16.46
N GLY A 172 30.22 -2.75 16.97
CA GLY A 172 30.33 -1.44 16.31
C GLY A 172 29.31 -1.19 15.20
N TYR A 173 28.37 -2.10 14.95
CA TYR A 173 27.33 -1.95 13.93
C TYR A 173 25.96 -1.70 14.57
N LEU A 174 25.21 -0.76 13.99
CA LEU A 174 23.77 -0.65 14.23
C LEU A 174 23.06 -1.77 13.47
N MET A 175 22.16 -2.44 14.19
CA MET A 175 21.47 -3.63 13.72
C MET A 175 19.97 -3.52 13.95
N VAL A 176 19.24 -4.28 13.15
CA VAL A 176 17.78 -4.36 13.22
C VAL A 176 17.37 -5.80 13.51
N ASN A 177 16.76 -6.02 14.67
CA ASN A 177 16.26 -7.32 15.09
C ASN A 177 14.97 -7.66 14.34
N VAL A 178 14.99 -8.83 13.71
CA VAL A 178 13.87 -9.39 12.96
C VAL A 178 13.32 -10.65 13.62
N GLN A 179 12.08 -10.99 13.28
CA GLN A 179 11.42 -12.25 13.59
C GLN A 179 11.02 -12.95 12.29
N THR A 180 11.06 -14.26 12.29
CA THR A 180 10.60 -15.08 11.17
C THR A 180 9.08 -15.12 11.15
N TYR A 181 8.50 -15.02 9.96
CA TYR A 181 7.08 -15.20 9.72
C TYR A 181 6.89 -16.31 8.69
N GLY A 182 6.10 -17.34 9.01
CA GLY A 182 5.91 -18.51 8.13
C GLY A 182 7.10 -19.48 8.12
N GLY A 183 7.11 -20.42 7.18
CA GLY A 183 8.14 -21.46 7.01
C GLY A 183 9.12 -21.17 5.88
N GLY A 184 9.83 -20.03 5.96
CA GLY A 184 10.75 -19.60 4.92
C GLY A 184 12.07 -20.38 4.89
N LEU A 185 12.70 -20.44 3.71
CA LEU A 185 14.06 -20.95 3.54
C LEU A 185 15.08 -19.90 4.00
N TRP A 186 15.29 -19.76 5.31
CA TRP A 186 15.98 -18.60 5.88
C TRP A 186 17.43 -18.38 5.43
N HIS A 187 18.12 -19.42 4.99
CA HIS A 187 19.48 -19.29 4.46
C HIS A 187 19.53 -18.50 3.15
N THR A 188 18.44 -18.44 2.36
CA THR A 188 18.40 -17.70 1.09
C THR A 188 18.30 -16.17 1.26
N TRP A 189 18.00 -15.71 2.48
CA TRP A 189 17.89 -14.30 2.86
C TRP A 189 19.25 -13.68 3.23
N PHE A 190 20.29 -14.49 3.40
CA PHE A 190 21.65 -14.00 3.61
C PHE A 190 22.22 -13.41 2.32
N ASP A 191 23.08 -12.41 2.46
CA ASP A 191 23.78 -11.74 1.36
C ASP A 191 22.84 -11.21 0.27
N ARG A 192 21.67 -10.71 0.69
CA ARG A 192 20.69 -10.01 -0.16
C ARG A 192 20.64 -8.54 0.19
N ASP A 193 20.44 -7.72 -0.84
CA ASP A 193 20.10 -6.30 -0.69
C ASP A 193 18.66 -6.17 -0.22
N LEU A 194 18.46 -6.33 1.09
CA LEU A 194 17.15 -6.24 1.71
C LEU A 194 16.77 -4.78 1.95
N SER A 195 15.47 -4.53 1.86
CA SER A 195 14.88 -3.25 2.23
C SER A 195 13.65 -3.43 3.12
N LEU A 196 13.03 -2.33 3.53
CA LEU A 196 11.88 -2.32 4.43
C LEU A 196 10.62 -1.86 3.72
N ALA A 197 9.57 -2.67 3.81
CA ALA A 197 8.22 -2.29 3.43
C ALA A 197 7.23 -2.73 4.49
N GLY A 198 6.10 -2.03 4.60
CA GLY A 198 5.07 -2.36 5.57
C GLY A 198 4.08 -1.25 5.79
N ARG A 199 3.51 -1.21 6.99
CA ARG A 199 2.62 -0.14 7.43
C ARG A 199 3.14 0.47 8.72
N VAL A 200 2.90 1.76 8.89
CA VAL A 200 3.19 2.49 10.13
C VAL A 200 1.91 3.13 10.65
N LEU A 201 1.76 3.14 11.97
CA LEU A 201 0.73 3.92 12.66
C LEU A 201 1.37 5.21 13.14
N LEU A 202 0.86 6.35 12.68
CA LEU A 202 1.35 7.67 13.05
C LEU A 202 0.35 8.31 14.01
N GLU A 203 0.86 8.86 15.12
CA GLU A 203 0.04 9.48 16.18
C GLU A 203 -0.84 10.61 15.65
N LEU A 204 -0.31 11.43 14.74
CA LEU A 204 -1.01 12.60 14.19
C LEU A 204 -2.20 12.26 13.30
N ILE A 205 -2.29 11.02 12.79
CA ILE A 205 -3.29 10.66 11.80
C ILE A 205 -4.14 9.49 12.29
N MET A 206 -3.66 8.64 13.22
CA MET A 206 -4.30 7.37 13.61
C MET A 206 -4.73 6.48 12.42
N VAL A 207 -4.26 6.79 11.20
CA VAL A 207 -4.51 6.06 9.97
C VAL A 207 -3.21 5.36 9.58
N PRO A 208 -3.24 4.03 9.34
CA PRO A 208 -2.07 3.32 8.86
C PRO A 208 -1.64 3.84 7.48
N SER A 209 -0.36 4.14 7.33
CA SER A 209 0.25 4.51 6.04
C SER A 209 1.16 3.41 5.53
N LEU A 210 1.08 3.10 4.24
CA LEU A 210 2.01 2.17 3.60
C LEU A 210 3.34 2.86 3.37
N ILE A 211 4.42 2.14 3.65
CA ILE A 211 5.77 2.60 3.42
C ILE A 211 6.51 1.59 2.55
N ASN A 212 7.25 2.15 1.60
CA ASN A 212 8.26 1.46 0.83
C ASN A 212 9.54 2.29 0.99
N TRP A 213 10.54 1.70 1.65
CA TRP A 213 11.90 2.20 1.54
C TRP A 213 12.58 1.31 0.51
N SER A 214 12.99 1.87 -0.61
CA SER A 214 13.94 1.26 -1.54
C SER A 214 15.07 2.26 -1.80
N ARG A 215 16.22 1.76 -2.23
CA ARG A 215 17.31 2.61 -2.72
C ARG A 215 17.01 3.10 -4.13
#